data_AF-A0AAN1TXB1-F1
#
_entry.id   AF-A0AAN1TXB1-F1
#
_cell.length_a   1.000
_cell.length_b   1.000
_cell.length_c   1.000
_cell.angle_alpha   90.00
_cell.angle_beta   90.00
_cell.angle_gamma   90.00
#
_symmetry.space_group_name_H-M   'P 1'
#
loop_
_entity.id
_entity.type
_entity.pdbx_description
1 polymer ?
#
loop_
_entity_poly.entity_id
_entity_poly.type
_entity_poly.pdbx_seq_one_letter_code
_entity_poly.pdbx_strand_id
1 'polypeptide(L)'
;MRKRVLLVTLLLLISACSNRVGHRLDNRNLQHIHAGQTTKAQLIALFGQPDSETPYPDGQRLLKWTYSEARTLNTTEGQTLTVQMKNDKVLNYALSKS
;
A
#
# COMPACT_ATOMS: atom_id res chain seq x y z
N MET A 1 -24.02 34.30 -4.54
CA MET A 1 -23.07 33.83 -3.50
C MET A 1 -23.07 32.30 -3.34
N ARG A 2 -24.24 31.60 -3.34
CA ARG A 2 -24.33 30.12 -3.31
C ARG A 2 -23.45 29.36 -4.33
N LYS A 3 -23.36 29.85 -5.59
CA LYS A 3 -22.55 29.21 -6.64
C LYS A 3 -21.03 29.25 -6.36
N ARG A 4 -20.54 30.28 -5.65
CA ARG A 4 -19.10 30.39 -5.30
C ARG A 4 -18.74 29.46 -4.15
N VAL A 5 -19.64 29.27 -3.19
CA VAL A 5 -19.47 28.30 -2.09
C VAL A 5 -19.39 26.87 -2.65
N LEU A 6 -20.28 26.54 -3.59
CA LEU A 6 -20.30 25.21 -4.23
C LEU A 6 -19.02 24.91 -5.03
N LEU A 7 -18.42 25.95 -5.65
CA LEU A 7 -17.15 25.83 -6.38
C LEU A 7 -15.95 25.58 -5.44
N VAL A 8 -15.93 26.24 -4.28
CA VAL A 8 -14.87 26.07 -3.27
C VAL A 8 -14.92 24.70 -2.62
N THR A 9 -16.11 24.16 -2.36
CA THR A 9 -16.27 22.79 -1.83
C THR A 9 -15.80 21.74 -2.83
N LEU A 10 -16.03 21.94 -4.13
CA LEU A 10 -15.58 21.02 -5.19
C LEU A 10 -14.05 21.01 -5.35
N LEU A 11 -13.38 22.16 -5.16
CA LEU A 11 -11.92 22.29 -5.23
C LEU A 11 -11.17 21.63 -4.05
N LEU A 12 -11.84 21.39 -2.92
CA LEU A 12 -11.24 20.70 -1.76
C LEU A 12 -11.24 19.17 -1.90
N LEU A 13 -12.07 18.61 -2.78
CA LEU A 13 -12.20 17.16 -2.98
C LEU A 13 -11.09 16.55 -3.86
N ILE A 14 -10.29 17.37 -4.55
CA ILE A 14 -9.29 16.91 -5.53
C ILE A 14 -7.88 16.68 -4.94
N SER A 15 -7.64 17.00 -3.66
CA SER A 15 -6.28 16.95 -3.07
C SER A 15 -5.90 15.59 -2.46
N ALA A 16 -6.69 14.52 -2.61
CA ALA A 16 -6.43 13.24 -1.92
C ALA A 16 -5.58 12.22 -2.70
N CYS A 17 -5.22 12.46 -3.96
CA CYS A 17 -4.38 11.56 -4.74
C CYS A 17 -2.88 11.81 -4.48
N SER A 18 -2.44 11.65 -3.22
CA SER A 18 -1.00 11.62 -2.92
C SER A 18 -0.45 10.25 -3.34
N ASN A 19 -0.04 10.12 -4.60
CA ASN A 19 0.73 8.96 -5.06
C ASN A 19 2.05 8.92 -4.28
N ARG A 20 2.16 7.97 -3.34
CA ARG A 20 3.29 7.79 -2.43
C ARG A 20 4.48 7.13 -3.15
N VAL A 21 4.92 7.72 -4.25
CA VAL A 21 6.08 7.24 -5.02
C VAL A 21 7.34 7.83 -4.40
N GLY A 22 8.22 6.98 -3.87
CA GLY A 22 9.53 7.40 -3.33
C GLY A 22 9.77 7.14 -1.83
N HIS A 23 8.90 6.39 -1.13
CA HIS A 23 9.16 6.01 0.25
C HIS A 23 9.88 4.65 0.33
N ARG A 24 10.88 4.55 1.21
CA ARG A 24 11.55 3.28 1.55
C ARG A 24 10.59 2.40 2.35
N LEU A 25 10.58 1.10 2.09
CA LEU A 25 9.90 0.13 2.95
C LEU A 25 10.58 0.11 4.34
N ASP A 26 9.82 0.32 5.41
CA ASP A 26 10.31 0.06 6.76
C ASP A 26 10.25 -1.44 7.06
N ASN A 27 11.40 -2.12 6.99
CA ASN A 27 11.50 -3.54 7.26
C ASN A 27 11.11 -3.91 8.70
N ARG A 28 11.07 -2.96 9.64
CA ARG A 28 10.59 -3.21 11.00
C ARG A 28 9.10 -3.54 11.00
N ASN A 29 8.33 -2.91 10.10
CA ASN A 29 6.90 -3.16 9.99
C ASN A 29 6.57 -4.58 9.50
N LEU A 30 7.49 -5.23 8.78
CA LEU A 30 7.33 -6.62 8.35
C LEU A 30 7.23 -7.59 9.55
N GLN A 31 7.88 -7.27 10.67
CA GLN A 31 7.85 -8.11 11.87
C GLN A 31 6.48 -8.11 12.56
N HIS A 32 5.61 -7.16 12.23
CA HIS A 32 4.24 -7.08 12.73
C HIS A 32 3.23 -7.85 11.86
N ILE A 33 3.69 -8.46 10.76
CA ILE A 33 2.86 -9.34 9.94
C ILE A 33 2.85 -10.74 10.56
N HIS A 34 1.70 -11.13 11.10
CA HIS A 34 1.45 -12.44 11.68
C HIS A 34 0.36 -13.16 10.88
N ALA A 35 0.71 -14.30 10.29
CA ALA A 35 -0.22 -15.12 9.52
C ALA A 35 -1.41 -15.57 10.39
N GLY A 36 -2.62 -15.53 9.82
CA GLY A 36 -3.89 -15.84 10.50
C GLY A 36 -4.37 -14.78 11.49
N GLN A 37 -3.59 -13.72 11.75
CA GLN A 37 -3.92 -12.69 12.73
C GLN A 37 -4.01 -11.31 12.11
N THR A 38 -2.98 -10.92 11.34
CA THR A 38 -2.93 -9.59 10.73
C THR A 38 -4.04 -9.43 9.69
N THR A 39 -4.80 -8.35 9.83
CA THR A 39 -5.93 -8.01 8.95
C THR A 39 -5.53 -7.04 7.85
N LYS A 40 -6.36 -6.89 6.82
CA LYS A 40 -6.16 -5.87 5.78
C LYS A 40 -6.06 -4.46 6.37
N ALA A 41 -6.90 -4.13 7.34
CA ALA A 41 -6.90 -2.83 7.98
C ALA A 41 -5.56 -2.54 8.71
N GLN A 42 -5.00 -3.55 9.37
CA GLN A 42 -3.68 -3.44 10.01
C GLN A 42 -2.56 -3.30 8.98
N LEU A 43 -2.62 -4.02 7.86
CA LEU A 43 -1.66 -3.82 6.77
C LEU A 43 -1.73 -2.39 6.23
N ILE A 44 -2.93 -1.84 6.06
CA ILE A 44 -3.10 -0.45 5.62
C ILE A 44 -2.52 0.54 6.64
N ALA A 45 -2.68 0.27 7.93
CA ALA A 45 -2.09 1.10 8.99
C ALA A 45 -0.55 1.05 8.98
N LEU A 46 0.05 -0.11 8.66
CA LEU A 46 1.50 -0.32 8.64
C LEU A 46 2.17 0.17 7.35
N PHE A 47 1.54 -0.06 6.21
CA PHE A 47 2.15 0.07 4.87
C PHE A 47 1.46 1.10 3.98
N GLY A 48 0.29 1.61 4.38
CA GLY A 48 -0.58 2.43 3.53
C GLY A 48 -1.47 1.59 2.61
N GLN A 49 -2.20 2.27 1.73
CA GLN A 49 -3.02 1.59 0.72
C GLN A 49 -2.13 0.76 -0.22
N PRO A 50 -2.53 -0.46 -0.60
CA PRO A 50 -1.82 -1.23 -1.63
C PRO A 50 -1.94 -0.54 -2.99
N ASP A 51 -0.90 -0.66 -3.82
CA ASP A 51 -0.92 -0.20 -5.20
C ASP A 51 -1.86 -1.04 -6.07
N SER A 52 -2.03 -2.32 -5.72
CA SER A 52 -3.01 -3.18 -6.38
C SER A 52 -3.56 -4.25 -5.45
N GLU A 53 -4.83 -4.58 -5.65
CA GLU A 53 -5.52 -5.72 -5.05
C GLU A 53 -6.06 -6.60 -6.18
N THR A 54 -5.62 -7.85 -6.23
CA THR A 54 -5.98 -8.79 -7.30
C THR A 54 -6.64 -10.02 -6.69
N PRO A 55 -7.80 -10.47 -7.22
CA PRO A 55 -8.37 -11.76 -6.86
C PRO A 55 -7.39 -12.89 -7.14
N TYR A 56 -7.36 -13.90 -6.28
CA TYR A 56 -6.53 -15.09 -6.41
C TYR A 56 -7.38 -16.34 -6.12
N PRO A 57 -7.05 -17.54 -6.67
CA PRO A 57 -7.83 -18.76 -6.44
C PRO A 57 -8.16 -19.05 -4.96
N ASP A 58 -9.21 -19.84 -4.74
CA ASP A 58 -9.71 -20.26 -3.41
C ASP A 58 -10.19 -19.11 -2.50
N GLY A 59 -10.77 -18.07 -3.11
CA GLY A 59 -11.31 -16.91 -2.38
C GLY A 59 -10.21 -16.03 -1.77
N GLN A 60 -8.99 -16.15 -2.27
CA GLN A 60 -7.85 -15.39 -1.78
C GLN A 60 -7.72 -14.05 -2.52
N ARG A 61 -6.93 -13.15 -1.94
CA ARG A 61 -6.62 -11.86 -2.53
C ARG A 61 -5.13 -11.56 -2.38
N LEU A 62 -4.52 -11.04 -3.43
CA LEU A 62 -3.15 -10.55 -3.40
C LEU A 62 -3.15 -9.04 -3.29
N LEU A 63 -2.49 -8.53 -2.26
CA LEU A 63 -2.22 -7.10 -2.08
C LEU A 63 -0.75 -6.84 -2.42
N LYS A 64 -0.48 -5.78 -3.17
CA LYS A 64 0.88 -5.43 -3.59
C LYS A 64 1.21 -3.99 -3.25
N TRP A 65 2.42 -3.78 -2.73
CA TRP A 65 3.03 -2.47 -2.54
C TRP A 65 4.39 -2.46 -3.25
N THR A 66 4.68 -1.37 -3.95
CA THR A 66 5.92 -1.11 -4.66
C THR A 66 6.58 0.13 -4.07
N TYR A 67 7.77 -0.08 -3.53
CA TYR A 67 8.61 0.94 -2.93
C TYR A 67 9.79 1.21 -3.85
N SER A 68 10.16 2.47 -3.95
CA SER A 68 11.32 2.92 -4.71
C SER A 68 12.13 3.82 -3.78
N GLU A 69 13.40 3.48 -3.62
CA GLU A 69 14.33 4.29 -2.86
C GLU A 69 15.46 4.79 -3.77
N ALA A 70 15.61 6.12 -3.83
CA ALA A 70 16.78 6.75 -4.42
C ALA A 70 18.00 6.56 -3.51
N ARG A 71 19.06 5.96 -4.06
CA ARG A 71 20.37 5.85 -3.39
C ARG A 71 21.34 6.87 -3.98
N THR A 72 22.42 7.16 -3.26
CA THR A 72 23.52 7.99 -3.77
C THR A 72 24.12 7.37 -5.04
N LEU A 73 24.61 8.17 -5.98
CA LEU A 73 25.23 7.74 -7.25
C LEU A 73 24.25 7.22 -8.33
N ASN A 74 23.07 7.84 -8.47
CA ASN A 74 22.10 7.56 -9.55
C ASN A 74 21.54 6.13 -9.58
N THR A 75 21.59 5.41 -8.46
CA THR A 75 21.00 4.07 -8.35
C THR A 75 19.65 4.16 -7.63
N THR A 76 18.66 3.44 -8.15
CA THR A 76 17.35 3.28 -7.51
C THR A 76 17.19 1.82 -7.14
N GLU A 77 16.85 1.52 -5.89
CA GLU A 77 16.52 0.15 -5.48
C GLU A 77 14.99 0.02 -5.35
N GLY A 78 14.41 -0.89 -6.13
CA GLY A 78 13.00 -1.22 -6.06
C GLY A 78 12.76 -2.37 -5.10
N GLN A 79 11.71 -2.27 -4.29
CA GLN A 79 11.23 -3.35 -3.42
C GLN A 79 9.74 -3.55 -3.62
N THR A 80 9.28 -4.80 -3.69
CA THR A 80 7.85 -5.13 -3.80
C THR A 80 7.43 -6.05 -2.67
N LEU A 81 6.48 -5.60 -1.87
CA LEU A 81 5.81 -6.42 -0.86
C LEU A 81 4.53 -6.98 -1.48
N THR A 82 4.43 -8.32 -1.52
CA THR A 82 3.21 -9.03 -1.90
C THR A 82 2.65 -9.75 -0.68
N VAL A 83 1.38 -9.54 -0.37
CA VAL A 83 0.70 -10.20 0.75
C VAL A 83 -0.50 -10.97 0.24
N GLN A 84 -0.58 -12.25 0.57
CA GLN A 84 -1.72 -13.09 0.28
C GLN A 84 -2.69 -13.08 1.45
N MET A 85 -3.96 -12.84 1.16
CA MET A 85 -5.04 -12.72 2.13
C MET A 85 -6.06 -13.84 1.91
N LYS A 86 -6.61 -14.37 3.01
CA LYS A 86 -7.75 -15.28 3.01
C LYS A 86 -8.66 -14.91 4.19
N ASN A 87 -9.96 -14.78 3.95
CA ASN A 87 -10.93 -14.41 4.99
C ASN A 87 -10.51 -13.14 5.78
N ASP A 88 -10.05 -12.11 5.07
CA ASP A 88 -9.55 -10.83 5.60
C ASP A 88 -8.28 -10.90 6.47
N LYS A 89 -7.62 -12.06 6.53
CA LYS A 89 -6.40 -12.29 7.30
C LYS A 89 -5.23 -12.67 6.40
N VAL A 90 -4.03 -12.32 6.82
CA VAL A 90 -2.79 -12.70 6.12
C VAL A 90 -2.65 -14.21 6.11
N LEU A 91 -2.43 -14.79 4.94
CA LEU A 91 -2.05 -16.18 4.76
C LEU A 91 -0.52 -16.31 4.66
N ASN A 92 0.11 -15.51 3.78
CA ASN A 92 1.56 -15.39 3.65
C ASN A 92 1.94 -14.00 3.11
N TYR A 93 3.25 -13.73 3.06
CA TYR A 93 3.79 -12.57 2.36
C TYR A 93 5.16 -12.89 1.76
N ALA A 94 5.55 -12.11 0.75
CA ALA A 94 6.87 -12.16 0.14
C ALA A 94 7.39 -10.75 -0.12
N LEU A 95 8.68 -10.54 0.12
CA LEU A 95 9.40 -9.32 -0.25
C LEU A 95 10.38 -9.65 -1.38
N SER A 96 10.23 -8.98 -2.52
CA SER A 96 11.17 -9.10 -3.65
C SER A 96 11.91 -7.78 -3.88
N LYS A 97 13.16 -7.89 -4.36
CA LYS A 97 13.96 -6.77 -4.83
C LYS A 97 13.98 -6.77 -6.36
N SER A 98 13.93 -5.58 -6.96
CA SER A 98 14.12 -5.36 -8.40
C SER A 98 15.54 -4.98 -8.73
#